data_AF-A0AAV8VNL0-F1
#
_entry.id   AF-A0AAV8VNL0-F1
#
_cell.length_a   1.000
_cell.length_b   1.000
_cell.length_c   1.000
_cell.angle_alpha   90.00
_cell.angle_beta   90.00
_cell.angle_gamma   90.00
#
_symmetry.space_group_name_H-M   'P 1'
#
loop_
_entity.id
_entity.type
_entity.pdbx_description
1 polymer ?
#
loop_
_entity_poly.entity_id
_entity_poly.type
_entity_poly.pdbx_seq_one_letter_code
_entity_poly.pdbx_strand_id
1 'polypeptide(L)'
;MLVTAALFSNCRIPDLNTDERGPEIEVSRDAPNKAKLLYTDTDSLIYQLNVPDIYKHIKEDSHRFDTSDYEPNIPYGIEQKNKKVPGLMKDENNGQIMLEFVGLRAKMYAYKVHNDKIVKRSKGSTLASVKKISFDDYKRTLFDHEIIYKPQNLIRSKKHCVFTIRQNKMILNPFDDKRVLNSKSTDTKPWGYERISEDADDLPNKRICIR
;
A
#
# COMPACT_ATOMS: atom_id res chain seq x y z
N MET A 1 -6.27 -8.50 -17.73
CA MET A 1 -5.47 -8.24 -16.52
C MET A 1 -5.67 -6.76 -16.22
N LEU A 2 -6.40 -6.41 -15.16
CA LEU A 2 -6.47 -5.03 -14.69
C LEU A 2 -5.23 -4.80 -13.87
N VAL A 3 -4.38 -3.85 -14.27
CA VAL A 3 -3.25 -3.47 -13.42
C VAL A 3 -3.76 -2.37 -12.51
N THR A 4 -3.49 -2.47 -11.21
CA THR A 4 -4.11 -1.62 -10.20
C THR A 4 -3.02 -0.81 -9.53
N ALA A 5 -3.21 0.50 -9.45
CA ALA A 5 -2.23 1.40 -8.86
C ALA A 5 -2.92 2.18 -7.74
N ALA A 6 -2.45 2.03 -6.51
CA ALA A 6 -2.82 2.92 -5.42
C ALA A 6 -1.72 3.97 -5.27
N LEU A 7 -2.13 5.23 -5.26
CA LEU A 7 -1.22 6.37 -5.27
C LEU A 7 -1.16 7.00 -3.88
N PHE A 8 0.06 7.07 -3.36
CA PHE A 8 0.41 7.77 -2.15
C PHE A 8 1.14 9.03 -2.56
N SER A 9 0.55 10.21 -2.33
CA SER A 9 1.20 11.47 -2.68
C SER A 9 1.51 12.26 -1.41
N ASN A 10 2.72 12.83 -1.36
CA ASN A 10 3.07 13.84 -0.36
C ASN A 10 2.51 15.23 -0.75
N CYS A 11 1.42 15.29 -1.53
CA CYS A 11 0.83 16.54 -1.96
C CYS A 11 0.39 17.34 -0.74
N ARG A 12 1.00 18.51 -0.55
CA ARG A 12 0.43 19.55 0.31
C ARG A 12 -0.91 19.92 -0.34
N ILE A 13 -2.00 19.57 0.32
CA ILE A 13 -3.35 19.93 -0.14
C ILE A 13 -3.34 21.45 -0.31
N PRO A 14 -3.58 21.99 -1.52
CA PRO A 14 -3.71 23.42 -1.66
C PRO A 14 -4.99 23.82 -0.93
N ASP A 15 -4.85 24.56 0.17
CA ASP A 15 -5.96 25.30 0.74
C ASP A 15 -6.56 26.16 -0.39
N LEU A 16 -7.88 26.08 -0.55
CA LEU A 16 -8.66 26.93 -1.45
C LEU A 16 -8.47 28.39 -1.02
N ASN A 17 -7.44 29.04 -1.57
CA ASN A 17 -7.26 30.48 -1.78
C ASN A 17 -5.77 30.83 -1.78
N THR A 18 -5.16 30.93 -2.95
CA THR A 18 -4.32 32.06 -3.35
C THR A 18 -3.92 31.91 -4.81
N ASP A 19 -4.37 32.88 -5.59
CA ASP A 19 -3.86 33.27 -6.89
C ASP A 19 -2.35 33.57 -6.76
N GLU A 20 -1.50 33.04 -7.63
CA GLU A 20 -0.39 33.75 -8.28
C GLU A 20 0.52 32.83 -9.11
N ARG A 21 1.06 33.45 -10.17
CA ARG A 21 1.72 32.88 -11.36
C ARG A 21 3.05 32.22 -11.01
N GLY A 22 3.39 31.11 -11.68
CA GLY A 22 4.69 30.43 -11.59
C GLY A 22 5.08 29.74 -12.89
N PRO A 23 6.39 29.58 -13.18
CA PRO A 23 6.95 29.59 -14.53
C PRO A 23 6.79 28.26 -15.28
N GLU A 24 6.72 28.35 -16.61
CA GLU A 24 6.91 27.22 -17.52
C GLU A 24 8.34 26.67 -17.35
N ILE A 25 8.47 25.37 -17.06
CA ILE A 25 9.76 24.69 -17.06
C ILE A 25 9.65 23.43 -17.92
N GLU A 26 10.39 23.44 -19.01
CA GLU A 26 10.56 22.36 -19.98
C GLU A 26 11.02 21.07 -19.29
N VAL A 27 10.37 19.96 -19.65
CA VAL A 27 10.55 18.66 -19.01
C VAL A 27 11.65 17.87 -19.73
N SER A 28 12.89 17.94 -19.23
CA SER A 28 13.96 17.03 -19.60
C SER A 28 13.86 15.70 -18.80
N ARG A 29 14.28 14.60 -19.43
CA ARG A 29 14.07 13.20 -19.00
C ARG A 29 14.96 12.73 -17.83
N ASP A 30 15.62 13.63 -17.10
CA ASP A 30 16.69 13.29 -16.14
C ASP A 30 16.42 13.83 -14.73
N ALA A 31 15.46 13.26 -13.99
CA ALA A 31 15.30 13.53 -12.56
C ALA A 31 15.22 12.21 -11.75
N PRO A 32 16.14 11.94 -10.81
CA PRO A 32 16.07 10.75 -9.98
C PRO A 32 14.97 10.95 -8.93
N ASN A 33 14.15 9.91 -8.68
CA ASN A 33 13.19 9.80 -7.56
C ASN A 33 11.87 10.60 -7.61
N LYS A 34 11.13 10.60 -8.72
CA LYS A 34 9.71 11.05 -8.73
C LYS A 34 8.71 10.01 -8.18
N ALA A 35 9.08 8.73 -8.20
CA ALA A 35 8.23 7.62 -7.78
C ALA A 35 9.03 6.53 -7.05
N LYS A 36 8.53 6.05 -5.91
CA LYS A 36 9.08 4.93 -5.14
C LYS A 36 8.02 3.85 -4.98
N LEU A 37 8.36 2.62 -5.34
CA LEU A 37 7.45 1.48 -5.19
C LEU A 37 7.42 1.01 -3.73
N LEU A 38 6.28 1.21 -3.06
CA LEU A 38 6.07 0.78 -1.68
C LEU A 38 5.62 -0.67 -1.59
N TYR A 39 4.68 -1.11 -2.42
CA TYR A 39 4.10 -2.46 -2.30
C TYR A 39 3.63 -3.03 -3.63
N THR A 40 3.62 -4.37 -3.73
CA THR A 40 3.16 -5.11 -4.90
C THR A 40 2.45 -6.40 -4.51
N ASP A 41 1.29 -6.70 -5.11
CA ASP A 41 0.66 -8.02 -5.04
C ASP A 41 -0.05 -8.37 -6.34
N THR A 42 0.41 -9.42 -7.02
CA THR A 42 -0.14 -10.00 -8.26
C THR A 42 -0.31 -9.00 -9.40
N ASP A 43 -1.32 -8.15 -9.32
CA ASP A 43 -1.74 -7.15 -10.28
C ASP A 43 -1.89 -5.74 -9.66
N SER A 44 -1.54 -5.58 -8.39
CA SER A 44 -1.59 -4.31 -7.64
C SER A 44 -0.22 -3.76 -7.30
N LEU A 45 -0.10 -2.45 -7.43
CA LEU A 45 1.09 -1.65 -7.16
C LEU A 45 0.70 -0.49 -6.24
N ILE A 46 1.53 -0.20 -5.24
CA ILE A 46 1.38 0.97 -4.38
C ILE A 46 2.64 1.80 -4.54
N TYR A 47 2.48 3.03 -5.03
CA TYR A 47 3.59 3.95 -5.26
C TYR A 47 3.49 5.15 -4.34
N GLN A 48 4.63 5.54 -3.78
CA GLN A 48 4.86 6.89 -3.26
C GLN A 48 5.29 7.78 -4.41
N LEU A 49 4.51 8.81 -4.71
CA LEU A 49 4.80 9.78 -5.74
C LEU A 49 5.12 11.14 -5.12
N ASN A 50 6.20 11.74 -5.61
CA ASN A 50 6.61 13.10 -5.28
C ASN A 50 6.30 14.00 -6.48
N VAL A 51 5.02 14.22 -6.73
CA VAL A 51 4.51 15.12 -7.78
C VAL A 51 3.46 16.06 -7.21
N PRO A 52 3.31 17.29 -7.72
CA PRO A 52 2.33 18.25 -7.20
C PRO A 52 0.88 17.80 -7.40
N ASP A 53 0.56 17.24 -8.57
CA ASP A 53 -0.75 16.68 -8.88
C ASP A 53 -0.60 15.50 -9.84
N ILE A 54 -0.97 14.31 -9.38
CA ILE A 54 -0.93 13.08 -10.19
C ILE A 54 -2.14 12.95 -11.11
N TYR A 55 -3.27 13.54 -10.74
CA TYR A 55 -4.52 13.40 -11.49
C TYR A 55 -4.47 14.16 -12.81
N LYS A 56 -3.70 15.26 -12.88
CA LYS A 56 -3.35 15.92 -14.14
C LYS A 56 -2.65 14.97 -15.12
N HIS A 57 -1.67 14.20 -14.65
CA HIS A 57 -0.98 13.23 -15.50
C HIS A 57 -1.88 12.06 -15.90
N ILE A 58 -2.75 11.58 -15.01
CA ILE A 58 -3.76 10.56 -15.35
C ILE A 58 -4.71 11.06 -16.43
N LYS A 59 -5.09 12.35 -16.38
CA LYS A 59 -5.95 12.98 -17.39
C LYS A 59 -5.25 13.08 -18.74
N GLU A 60 -3.98 13.49 -18.77
CA GLU A 60 -3.15 13.51 -19.98
C GLU A 60 -3.01 12.10 -20.59
N ASP A 61 -2.74 11.10 -19.77
CA ASP A 61 -2.57 9.69 -20.16
C ASP A 61 -3.89 8.88 -20.09
N SER A 62 -5.05 9.51 -20.29
CA SER A 62 -6.37 8.88 -20.11
C SER A 62 -6.57 7.56 -20.89
N HIS A 63 -5.88 7.37 -22.02
CA HIS A 63 -5.91 6.13 -22.81
C HIS A 63 -5.31 4.91 -22.09
N ARG A 64 -4.51 5.11 -21.04
CA ARG A 64 -3.83 4.06 -20.26
C ARG A 64 -4.57 3.70 -18.99
N PHE A 65 -5.58 4.49 -18.62
CA PHE A 65 -6.31 4.36 -17.37
C PHE A 65 -7.80 4.06 -17.60
N ASP A 66 -8.36 3.22 -16.73
CA ASP A 66 -9.80 3.10 -16.52
C ASP A 66 -10.22 4.13 -15.47
N THR A 67 -10.96 5.14 -15.91
CA THR A 67 -11.46 6.25 -15.10
C THR A 67 -12.97 6.16 -14.86
N SER A 68 -13.60 5.03 -15.19
CA SER A 68 -15.05 4.89 -15.14
C SER A 68 -15.63 4.89 -13.72
N ASP A 69 -14.82 4.52 -12.71
CA ASP A 69 -15.25 4.42 -11.30
C ASP A 69 -15.02 5.71 -10.49
N TYR A 70 -14.50 6.78 -11.12
CA TYR A 70 -14.35 8.09 -10.49
C TYR A 70 -15.73 8.74 -10.29
N GLU A 71 -15.92 9.51 -9.22
CA GLU A 71 -17.15 10.30 -9.05
C GLU A 71 -17.23 11.44 -10.09
N PRO A 72 -18.43 11.77 -10.59
CA PRO A 72 -18.60 12.71 -11.70
C PRO A 72 -18.29 14.17 -11.32
N ASN A 73 -18.19 14.50 -10.03
CA ASN A 73 -17.94 15.87 -9.54
C ASN A 73 -16.61 15.98 -8.77
N ILE A 74 -15.59 15.23 -9.19
CA ILE A 74 -14.27 15.28 -8.58
C ILE A 74 -13.51 16.54 -9.05
N PRO A 75 -12.78 17.24 -8.16
CA PRO A 75 -12.08 18.49 -8.46
C PRO A 75 -11.06 18.40 -9.61
N TYR A 76 -10.60 17.21 -9.97
CA TYR A 76 -9.60 17.00 -11.01
C TYR A 76 -10.15 17.03 -12.45
N GLY A 77 -11.48 17.08 -12.62
CA GLY A 77 -12.12 17.20 -13.94
C GLY A 77 -11.73 16.07 -14.91
N ILE A 78 -11.66 14.83 -14.40
CA ILE A 78 -11.35 13.63 -15.17
C ILE A 78 -12.66 13.09 -15.77
N GLU A 79 -12.66 12.85 -17.08
CA GLU A 79 -13.80 12.22 -17.77
C GLU A 79 -13.87 10.73 -17.44
N GLN A 80 -15.08 10.21 -17.18
CA GLN A 80 -15.32 8.79 -16.93
C GLN A 80 -15.25 7.99 -18.24
N LYS A 81 -14.19 7.20 -18.43
CA LYS A 81 -13.95 6.41 -19.64
C LYS A 81 -13.37 5.03 -19.33
N ASN A 82 -13.42 4.15 -20.33
CA ASN A 82 -12.71 2.86 -20.39
C ASN A 82 -13.10 1.77 -19.37
N LYS A 83 -14.38 1.70 -18.99
CA LYS A 83 -14.90 0.71 -18.04
C LYS A 83 -14.55 -0.73 -18.40
N LYS A 84 -13.77 -1.38 -17.53
CA LYS A 84 -13.40 -2.81 -17.61
C LYS A 84 -12.67 -3.20 -18.90
N VAL A 85 -11.97 -2.26 -19.54
CA VAL A 85 -11.13 -2.55 -20.70
C VAL A 85 -9.87 -3.29 -20.22
N PRO A 86 -9.56 -4.48 -20.78
CA PRO A 86 -8.37 -5.24 -20.38
C PRO A 86 -7.06 -4.48 -20.65
N GLY A 87 -6.11 -4.57 -19.72
CA GLY A 87 -4.77 -4.01 -19.89
C GLY A 87 -4.64 -2.56 -19.41
N LEU A 88 -5.74 -1.90 -19.05
CA LEU A 88 -5.70 -0.57 -18.47
C LEU A 88 -5.43 -0.59 -16.97
N MET A 89 -4.79 0.49 -16.52
CA MET A 89 -4.53 0.76 -15.12
C MET A 89 -5.78 1.34 -14.47
N LYS A 90 -6.15 0.93 -13.26
CA LYS A 90 -7.18 1.65 -12.48
C LYS A 90 -6.65 2.15 -11.16
N ASP A 91 -7.22 3.25 -10.70
CA ASP A 91 -7.06 3.73 -9.32
C ASP A 91 -8.01 2.95 -8.41
N GLU A 92 -7.48 2.30 -7.36
CA GLU A 92 -8.28 1.53 -6.40
C GLU A 92 -9.01 2.40 -5.36
N ASN A 93 -8.59 3.65 -5.21
CA ASN A 93 -9.19 4.57 -4.24
C ASN A 93 -10.14 5.59 -4.89
N ASN A 94 -10.45 5.45 -6.19
CA ASN A 94 -11.40 6.27 -6.94
C ASN A 94 -11.17 7.79 -6.76
N GLY A 95 -9.93 8.25 -6.87
CA GLY A 95 -9.57 9.66 -6.71
C GLY A 95 -9.26 10.09 -5.27
N GLN A 96 -9.30 9.18 -4.31
CA GLN A 96 -8.94 9.46 -2.92
C GLN A 96 -7.45 9.19 -2.66
N ILE A 97 -6.74 10.21 -2.22
CA ILE A 97 -5.30 10.14 -1.95
C ILE A 97 -5.06 9.27 -0.70
N MET A 98 -4.07 8.38 -0.79
CA MET A 98 -3.58 7.62 0.36
C MET A 98 -2.62 8.49 1.18
N LEU A 99 -2.91 8.66 2.47
CA LEU A 99 -2.16 9.54 3.40
C LEU A 99 -1.13 8.80 4.24
N GLU A 100 -1.46 7.59 4.71
CA GLU A 100 -0.55 6.75 5.48
C GLU A 100 -0.60 5.32 4.93
N PHE A 101 0.57 4.69 4.77
CA PHE A 101 0.70 3.29 4.38
C PHE A 101 1.61 2.56 5.36
N VAL A 102 1.24 1.35 5.74
CA VAL A 102 2.05 0.45 6.58
C VAL A 102 2.07 -0.94 5.95
N GLY A 103 3.23 -1.38 5.48
CA GLY A 103 3.44 -2.71 4.95
C GLY A 103 4.24 -3.59 5.91
N LEU A 104 3.65 -4.70 6.39
CA LEU A 104 4.34 -5.65 7.26
C LEU A 104 4.93 -6.82 6.46
N ARG A 105 4.07 -7.48 5.67
CA ARG A 105 4.41 -8.68 4.90
C ARG A 105 3.58 -8.74 3.62
N ALA A 106 3.97 -9.58 2.66
CA ALA A 106 3.11 -9.97 1.56
C ALA A 106 1.67 -10.29 2.03
N LYS A 107 0.69 -9.55 1.48
CA LYS A 107 -0.75 -9.64 1.77
C LYS A 107 -1.13 -9.28 3.23
N MET A 108 -0.28 -8.52 3.90
CA MET A 108 -0.50 -7.97 5.24
C MET A 108 -0.03 -6.52 5.31
N TYR A 109 -0.98 -5.60 5.21
CA TYR A 109 -0.73 -4.16 5.14
C TYR A 109 -1.98 -3.40 5.57
N ALA A 110 -1.82 -2.12 5.89
CA ALA A 110 -2.93 -1.22 6.11
C ALA A 110 -2.62 0.15 5.49
N TYR A 111 -3.66 0.89 5.14
CA TYR A 111 -3.51 2.28 4.72
C TYR A 111 -4.71 3.15 5.11
N LYS A 112 -4.46 4.44 5.26
CA LYS A 112 -5.47 5.48 5.44
C LYS A 112 -5.59 6.30 4.17
N VAL A 113 -6.83 6.60 3.78
CA VAL A 113 -7.13 7.56 2.71
C VAL A 113 -7.64 8.87 3.28
N HIS A 114 -7.62 9.92 2.46
CA HIS A 114 -8.00 11.27 2.86
C HIS A 114 -9.40 11.38 3.50
N ASN A 115 -10.36 10.56 3.05
CA ASN A 115 -11.72 10.51 3.62
C ASN A 115 -11.82 9.69 4.93
N ASP A 116 -10.76 9.66 5.74
CA ASP A 116 -10.61 8.90 7.00
C ASP A 116 -10.89 7.39 6.94
N LYS A 117 -11.07 6.85 5.73
CA LYS A 117 -11.33 5.42 5.54
C LYS A 117 -10.02 4.65 5.72
N ILE A 118 -10.09 3.63 6.57
CA ILE A 118 -8.95 2.76 6.88
C ILE A 118 -9.17 1.41 6.20
N VAL A 119 -8.23 1.01 5.35
CA VAL A 119 -8.20 -0.32 4.73
C VAL A 119 -7.17 -1.16 5.44
N LYS A 120 -7.60 -2.33 5.93
CA LYS A 120 -6.75 -3.29 6.66
C LYS A 120 -6.76 -4.63 5.96
N ARG A 121 -5.57 -5.18 5.71
CA ARG A 121 -5.36 -6.51 5.12
C ARG A 121 -4.47 -7.34 6.04
N SER A 122 -4.90 -8.57 6.29
CA SER A 122 -4.13 -9.60 7.00
C SER A 122 -4.58 -10.95 6.47
N LYS A 123 -3.82 -11.50 5.53
CA LYS A 123 -4.15 -12.80 4.92
C LYS A 123 -4.15 -13.91 5.97
N GLY A 124 -5.15 -14.79 5.89
CA GLY A 124 -5.30 -15.94 6.78
C GLY A 124 -6.00 -15.62 8.11
N SER A 125 -6.45 -14.39 8.28
CA SER A 125 -7.24 -13.91 9.41
C SER A 125 -8.68 -13.67 8.97
N THR A 126 -9.65 -13.94 9.86
CA THR A 126 -11.06 -13.61 9.57
C THR A 126 -11.30 -12.11 9.57
N LEU A 127 -12.25 -11.65 8.76
CA LEU A 127 -12.63 -10.24 8.69
C LEU A 127 -13.05 -9.68 10.06
N ALA A 128 -13.75 -10.49 10.86
CA ALA A 128 -14.17 -10.11 12.21
C ALA A 128 -12.96 -9.82 13.14
N SER A 129 -11.89 -10.60 13.05
CA SER A 129 -10.67 -10.34 13.83
C SER A 129 -9.90 -9.13 13.32
N VAL A 130 -9.82 -8.93 12.00
CA VAL A 130 -9.18 -7.74 11.40
C VAL A 130 -9.95 -6.45 11.75
N LYS A 131 -11.28 -6.51 11.86
CA LYS A 131 -12.09 -5.36 12.31
C LYS A 131 -11.70 -4.87 13.71
N LYS A 132 -11.30 -5.77 14.61
CA LYS A 132 -10.90 -5.48 16.00
C LYS A 132 -9.50 -4.87 16.15
N ILE A 133 -8.75 -4.75 15.06
CA ILE A 133 -7.38 -4.23 15.06
C ILE A 133 -7.41 -2.79 14.57
N SER A 134 -6.66 -1.90 15.21
CA SER A 134 -6.56 -0.50 14.81
C SER A 134 -5.50 -0.30 13.71
N PHE A 135 -5.42 0.90 13.13
CA PHE A 135 -4.28 1.23 12.27
C PHE A 135 -2.98 1.33 13.07
N ASP A 136 -3.07 1.84 14.31
CA ASP A 136 -1.90 2.00 15.19
C ASP A 136 -1.34 0.66 15.63
N ASP A 137 -2.16 -0.39 15.73
CA ASP A 137 -1.69 -1.77 15.93
C ASP A 137 -0.72 -2.21 14.82
N TYR A 138 -0.94 -1.79 13.56
CA TYR A 138 0.01 -2.02 12.47
C TYR A 138 1.30 -1.22 12.67
N LYS A 139 1.22 0.05 13.12
CA LYS A 139 2.40 0.87 13.43
C LYS A 139 3.21 0.28 14.59
N ARG A 140 2.57 -0.15 15.69
CA ARG A 140 3.25 -0.83 16.80
C ARG A 140 3.89 -2.14 16.36
N THR A 141 3.19 -2.92 15.54
CA THR A 141 3.79 -4.13 14.96
C THR A 141 5.05 -3.78 14.15
N LEU A 142 5.00 -2.70 13.37
CA LEU A 142 6.11 -2.24 12.52
C LEU A 142 7.31 -1.75 13.32
N PHE A 143 7.10 -0.87 14.31
CA PHE A 143 8.18 -0.17 15.02
C PHE A 143 8.60 -0.89 16.30
N ASP A 144 7.65 -1.44 17.05
CA ASP A 144 7.88 -2.10 18.34
C ASP A 144 8.06 -3.62 18.20
N HIS A 145 7.91 -4.15 16.98
CA HIS A 145 8.00 -5.58 16.67
C HIS A 145 6.97 -6.43 17.42
N GLU A 146 5.84 -5.84 17.78
CA GLU A 146 4.76 -6.49 18.52
C GLU A 146 4.03 -7.51 17.64
N ILE A 147 3.99 -8.78 18.05
CA ILE A 147 3.16 -9.79 17.38
C ILE A 147 1.76 -9.77 18.00
N ILE A 148 0.75 -9.46 17.19
CA ILE A 148 -0.63 -9.32 17.69
C ILE A 148 -1.42 -10.60 17.44
N TYR A 149 -1.95 -11.16 18.54
CA TYR A 149 -2.87 -12.29 18.52
C TYR A 149 -4.29 -11.84 18.82
N LYS A 150 -5.27 -12.42 18.11
CA LYS A 150 -6.70 -12.26 18.44
C LYS A 150 -7.44 -13.59 18.34
N PRO A 151 -8.46 -13.81 19.19
CA PRO A 151 -9.34 -14.95 19.05
C PRO A 151 -10.15 -14.83 17.75
N GLN A 152 -10.31 -15.95 17.06
CA GLN A 152 -11.21 -16.11 15.93
C GLN A 152 -11.99 -17.40 16.03
N ASN A 153 -13.26 -17.36 15.61
CA ASN A 153 -14.13 -18.52 15.53
C ASN A 153 -14.17 -18.99 14.08
N LEU A 154 -14.01 -20.29 13.84
CA LEU A 154 -14.10 -20.90 12.52
C LEU A 154 -14.94 -22.16 12.56
N ILE A 155 -15.48 -22.51 11.41
CA ILE A 155 -16.07 -23.82 11.16
C ILE A 155 -14.98 -24.69 10.53
N ARG A 156 -14.73 -25.87 11.10
CA ARG A 156 -13.73 -26.82 10.61
C ARG A 156 -14.33 -28.21 10.51
N SER A 157 -14.07 -28.89 9.40
CA SER A 157 -14.40 -30.30 9.22
C SER A 157 -13.21 -31.19 9.61
N LYS A 158 -13.45 -32.24 10.39
CA LYS A 158 -12.47 -33.30 10.70
C LYS A 158 -13.20 -34.64 10.65
N LYS A 159 -12.71 -35.57 9.82
CA LYS A 159 -13.34 -36.88 9.59
C LYS A 159 -14.83 -36.76 9.25
N HIS A 160 -15.19 -35.82 8.38
CA HIS A 160 -16.58 -35.51 7.97
C HIS A 160 -17.51 -34.99 9.08
N CYS A 161 -17.01 -34.77 10.29
CA CYS A 161 -17.75 -34.07 11.34
C CYS A 161 -17.39 -32.58 11.34
N VAL A 162 -18.41 -31.73 11.41
CA VAL A 162 -18.25 -30.26 11.42
C VAL A 162 -18.22 -29.77 12.86
N PHE A 163 -17.22 -28.94 13.18
CA PHE A 163 -17.02 -28.37 14.49
C PHE A 163 -16.89 -26.85 14.41
N THR A 164 -17.44 -26.16 15.40
CA THR A 164 -17.11 -24.76 15.67
C THR A 164 -15.89 -24.73 16.59
N ILE A 165 -14.80 -24.13 16.12
CA ILE A 165 -13.56 -24.00 16.88
C ILE A 165 -13.29 -22.53 17.19
N ARG A 166 -12.84 -22.26 18.42
CA ARG A 166 -12.24 -20.98 18.78
C ARG A 166 -10.72 -21.17 18.83
N GLN A 167 -9.98 -20.39 18.05
CA GLN A 167 -8.52 -20.42 18.06
C GLN A 167 -7.96 -19.03 18.29
N ASN A 168 -6.85 -18.94 19.03
CA ASN A 168 -6.08 -17.71 19.12
C ASN A 168 -5.14 -17.63 17.92
N LYS A 169 -5.34 -16.65 17.05
CA LYS A 169 -4.61 -16.53 15.79
C LYS A 169 -3.68 -15.33 15.85
N MET A 170 -2.46 -15.53 15.37
CA MET A 170 -1.55 -14.45 15.02
C MET A 170 -2.13 -13.67 13.84
N ILE A 171 -2.55 -12.44 14.08
CA ILE A 171 -3.18 -11.58 13.08
C ILE A 171 -2.17 -10.65 12.43
N LEU A 172 -1.27 -10.05 13.21
CA LEU A 172 -0.19 -9.20 12.70
C LEU A 172 1.15 -9.79 13.12
N ASN A 173 2.09 -9.75 12.18
CA ASN A 173 3.43 -10.28 12.34
C ASN A 173 4.39 -9.37 11.55
N PRO A 174 5.43 -8.82 12.18
CA PRO A 174 6.40 -7.95 11.50
C PRO A 174 7.42 -8.71 10.66
N PHE A 175 7.53 -10.04 10.79
CA PHE A 175 8.54 -10.83 10.09
C PHE A 175 8.02 -11.31 8.71
N ASP A 176 8.71 -10.92 7.62
CA ASP A 176 8.48 -11.45 6.26
C ASP A 176 9.62 -12.36 5.84
N ASP A 177 9.29 -13.63 5.60
CA ASP A 177 10.26 -14.66 5.23
C ASP A 177 10.89 -14.43 3.84
N LYS A 178 10.36 -13.50 3.03
CA LYS A 178 10.80 -13.27 1.64
C LYS A 178 11.79 -12.11 1.48
N ARG A 179 11.96 -11.27 2.50
CA ARG A 179 12.72 -10.02 2.39
C ARG A 179 13.60 -9.82 3.62
N VAL A 180 14.69 -9.10 3.43
CA VAL A 180 15.65 -8.73 4.47
C VAL A 180 15.64 -7.21 4.62
N LEU A 181 15.47 -6.74 5.84
CA LEU A 181 15.56 -5.32 6.17
C LEU A 181 16.99 -4.81 6.09
N ASN A 182 17.14 -3.58 5.64
CA ASN A 182 18.39 -2.85 5.76
C ASN A 182 18.50 -2.24 7.17
N SER A 183 19.59 -2.49 7.89
CA SER A 183 19.77 -2.18 9.32
C SER A 183 19.54 -0.71 9.73
N LYS A 184 19.47 0.20 8.75
CA LYS A 184 19.35 1.66 8.94
C LYS A 184 18.20 2.30 8.14
N SER A 185 17.36 1.51 7.47
CA SER A 185 16.28 2.04 6.61
C SER A 185 15.01 1.19 6.73
N THR A 186 13.87 1.77 6.35
CA THR A 186 12.62 1.05 6.13
C THR A 186 12.64 0.24 4.83
N ASP A 187 13.70 0.33 4.03
CA ASP A 187 13.82 -0.41 2.78
C ASP A 187 14.21 -1.88 3.02
N THR A 188 13.57 -2.77 2.26
CA THR A 188 13.79 -4.21 2.31
C THR A 188 14.26 -4.74 0.96
N LYS A 189 15.22 -5.66 0.98
CA LYS A 189 15.74 -6.36 -0.20
C LYS A 189 15.19 -7.79 -0.26
N PRO A 190 14.92 -8.36 -1.43
CA PRO A 190 14.55 -9.77 -1.51
C PRO A 190 15.73 -10.66 -1.11
N TRP A 191 15.43 -11.86 -0.62
CA TRP A 191 16.46 -12.86 -0.35
C TRP A 191 17.27 -13.17 -1.62
N GLY A 192 18.60 -13.29 -1.49
CA GLY A 192 19.51 -13.53 -2.62
C GLY A 192 19.86 -12.29 -3.47
N TYR A 193 19.45 -11.09 -3.06
CA TYR A 193 19.88 -9.85 -3.73
C TYR A 193 21.31 -9.47 -3.29
N GLU A 194 22.30 -9.83 -4.09
CA GLU A 194 23.70 -9.46 -3.85
C GLU A 194 24.00 -8.03 -4.28
N ARG A 195 24.26 -7.19 -3.29
CA ARG A 195 25.30 -6.15 -3.33
C ARG A 195 25.84 -6.06 -1.91
N ILE A 196 26.79 -6.95 -1.62
CA ILE A 196 27.66 -6.86 -0.46
C ILE A 196 28.69 -5.80 -0.83
N SER A 197 28.58 -4.62 -0.22
CA SER A 197 29.79 -3.93 0.21
C SER A 197 29.91 -4.30 1.69
N GLU A 198 31.08 -4.77 2.06
CA GLU A 198 31.47 -5.15 3.41
C GLU A 198 31.14 -4.03 4.41
N ASP A 199 31.04 -4.37 5.69
CA ASP A 199 30.67 -3.52 6.84
C ASP A 199 29.23 -3.67 7.35
N ALA A 200 28.89 -4.86 7.85
CA ALA A 200 27.92 -4.98 8.95
C ALA A 200 28.15 -6.29 9.72
N ASP A 201 28.93 -6.17 10.79
CA ASP A 201 29.11 -7.18 11.82
C ASP A 201 27.79 -7.71 12.39
N ASP A 202 27.88 -8.96 12.83
CA ASP A 202 26.94 -9.85 13.52
C ASP A 202 25.69 -9.24 14.18
N LEU A 203 24.53 -9.85 13.87
CA LEU A 203 23.43 -10.08 14.84
C LEU A 203 22.44 -11.14 14.28
N PRO A 204 21.89 -12.02 15.14
CA PRO A 204 21.38 -13.33 14.76
C PRO A 204 19.93 -13.31 14.24
N ASN A 205 19.69 -14.19 13.26
CA ASN A 205 18.45 -14.90 12.91
C ASN A 205 17.10 -14.32 13.37
N LYS A 206 16.43 -13.67 12.40
CA LYS A 206 15.00 -13.31 12.21
C LYS A 206 14.87 -11.83 11.95
N ARG A 207 15.18 -11.43 10.71
CA ARG A 207 15.15 -10.01 10.32
C ARG A 207 13.74 -9.61 9.88
N ILE A 208 13.30 -8.53 10.51
CA ILE A 208 11.99 -7.86 10.48
C ILE A 208 11.69 -7.33 9.08
N CYS A 209 10.44 -7.01 8.76
CA CYS A 209 10.07 -6.28 7.57
C CYS A 209 9.37 -4.97 7.88
N ILE A 210 9.88 -3.91 7.25
CA ILE A 210 9.33 -2.58 7.27
C ILE A 210 9.12 -2.17 5.80
N ARG A 211 8.00 -1.52 5.51
CA ARG A 211 7.68 -0.84 4.25
C ARG A 211 6.82 0.37 4.57
#